data_AF-A0AAW9HN91-F1
#
_entry.id   AF-A0AAW9HN91-F1
#
_cell.length_a   1.000
_cell.length_b   1.000
_cell.length_c   1.000
_cell.angle_alpha   90.00
_cell.angle_beta   90.00
_cell.angle_gamma   90.00
#
_symmetry.space_group_name_H-M   'P 1'
#
loop_
_entity.id
_entity.type
_entity.pdbx_description
1 polymer ?
#
loop_
_entity_poly.entity_id
_entity_poly.type
_entity_poly.pdbx_seq_one_letter_code
_entity_poly.pdbx_strand_id
1 'polypeptide(L)'
;MGLALCLLVLLLAWTWRPATRRSARRQDGSYLPGTAHQTGRRLPPSDPAFLADLARVALSSGASLPAALEAVSFAVAEEHAHLDIGTTAQLLLLGAPWAEAWEGIHPRAHLLREALQPAWENGVAPLTLLGTAARSYRRRRSREARRAAAELGNSLVVPLGVCFLPAFILVGIVPAVAGAATGLFH
;
A
#
# COMPACT_ATOMS: atom_id res chain seq x y z
N MET A 1 -12.25 -45.72 28.49
CA MET A 1 -11.29 -45.00 27.61
C MET A 1 -11.90 -43.80 26.87
N GLY A 2 -13.23 -43.73 26.64
CA GLY A 2 -13.86 -42.60 25.93
C GLY A 2 -13.81 -41.24 26.65
N LEU A 3 -13.81 -41.23 28.00
CA LEU A 3 -13.78 -39.98 28.78
C LEU A 3 -12.43 -39.24 28.71
N ALA A 4 -11.31 -39.98 28.60
CA ALA A 4 -9.98 -39.39 28.45
C ALA A 4 -9.83 -38.69 27.08
N LEU A 5 -10.46 -39.24 26.05
CA LEU A 5 -10.51 -38.67 24.71
C LEU A 5 -11.37 -37.41 24.67
N CYS A 6 -12.53 -37.41 25.35
CA CYS A 6 -13.38 -36.22 25.47
C CYS A 6 -12.67 -35.06 26.20
N LEU A 7 -11.93 -35.35 27.27
CA LEU A 7 -11.19 -34.34 28.02
C LEU A 7 -10.02 -33.75 27.22
N LEU A 8 -9.32 -34.57 26.43
CA LEU A 8 -8.24 -34.11 25.55
C LEU A 8 -8.77 -33.16 24.46
N VAL A 9 -9.93 -33.49 23.87
CA VAL A 9 -10.60 -32.67 22.85
C VAL A 9 -11.06 -31.32 23.42
N LEU A 10 -11.61 -31.32 24.63
CA LEU A 10 -12.05 -30.09 25.29
C LEU A 10 -10.87 -29.20 25.72
N LEU A 11 -9.74 -29.80 26.14
CA LEU A 11 -8.52 -29.06 26.47
C LEU A 11 -7.89 -28.39 25.23
N LEU A 12 -7.86 -29.07 24.08
CA LEU A 12 -7.36 -28.52 22.83
C LEU A 12 -8.28 -27.42 22.26
N ALA A 13 -9.59 -27.52 22.48
CA ALA A 13 -10.54 -26.47 22.09
C ALA A 13 -10.39 -25.19 22.94
N TRP A 14 -9.94 -25.32 24.19
CA TRP A 14 -9.80 -24.18 25.11
C TRP A 14 -8.54 -23.35 24.86
N THR A 15 -7.46 -23.94 24.34
CA THR A 15 -6.22 -23.22 24.01
C THR A 15 -6.34 -22.33 22.79
N TRP A 16 -7.42 -22.48 22.02
CA TRP A 16 -7.69 -21.74 20.79
C TRP A 16 -8.84 -20.74 20.94
N ARG A 17 -9.00 -20.10 22.11
CA ARG A 17 -9.83 -18.89 22.23
C ARG A 17 -9.06 -17.71 21.61
N PRO A 18 -9.37 -17.30 20.37
CA PRO A 18 -8.66 -16.20 19.77
C PRO A 18 -9.16 -14.93 20.45
N ALA A 19 -8.26 -14.19 21.07
CA ALA A 19 -8.51 -12.85 21.57
C ALA A 19 -8.73 -11.91 20.37
N THR A 20 -9.94 -11.92 19.79
CA THR A 20 -10.36 -10.96 18.76
C THR A 20 -10.65 -9.62 19.43
N ARG A 21 -9.58 -8.90 19.78
CA ARG A 21 -9.65 -7.46 20.06
C ARG A 21 -9.13 -6.69 18.85
N ARG A 22 -9.96 -5.73 18.41
CA ARG A 22 -9.71 -4.67 17.43
C ARG A 22 -9.71 -5.16 15.98
N SER A 23 -10.34 -4.51 15.02
CA SER A 23 -10.96 -3.18 15.00
C SER A 23 -12.03 -3.24 13.92
N ALA A 24 -13.30 -3.08 14.30
CA ALA A 24 -14.32 -2.70 13.35
C ALA A 24 -14.09 -1.24 12.97
N ARG A 25 -13.20 -0.99 12.01
CA ARG A 25 -13.23 0.23 11.22
C ARG A 25 -13.47 -0.13 9.77
N ARG A 26 -14.72 -0.53 9.52
CA ARG A 26 -15.33 -0.49 8.19
C ARG A 26 -15.26 0.96 7.71
N GLN A 27 -14.51 1.19 6.65
CA GLN A 27 -14.74 2.33 5.76
C GLN A 27 -15.37 1.76 4.51
N ASP A 28 -16.70 1.59 4.58
CA ASP A 28 -17.55 1.37 3.42
C ASP A 28 -17.68 2.71 2.67
N GLY A 29 -16.94 2.83 1.57
CA GLY A 29 -17.07 3.92 0.62
C GLY A 29 -18.10 3.57 -0.45
N SER A 30 -19.38 3.53 -0.09
CA SER A 30 -20.47 3.47 -1.05
C SER A 30 -20.64 4.84 -1.70
N TYR A 31 -20.13 4.99 -2.93
CA TYR A 31 -20.44 6.12 -3.79
C TYR A 31 -21.91 6.06 -4.20
N LEU A 32 -22.72 6.98 -3.68
CA LEU A 32 -24.04 7.29 -4.23
C LEU A 32 -23.92 8.52 -5.14
N PRO A 33 -24.40 8.48 -6.40
CA PRO A 33 -24.49 9.66 -7.24
C PRO A 33 -25.79 10.40 -6.89
N GLY A 34 -25.66 11.46 -6.09
CA GLY A 34 -26.76 12.36 -5.72
C GLY A 34 -26.44 13.80 -6.11
N THR A 35 -27.31 14.36 -6.94
CA THR A 35 -27.33 15.74 -7.43
C THR A 35 -27.63 16.74 -6.30
N ALA A 36 -26.68 17.64 -5.97
CA ALA A 36 -26.96 18.95 -5.36
C ALA A 36 -25.69 19.84 -5.32
N HIS A 37 -25.83 21.04 -5.89
CA HIS A 37 -25.07 22.30 -5.73
C HIS A 37 -23.53 22.35 -5.95
N GLN A 38 -23.17 23.08 -7.01
CA GLN A 38 -21.87 23.68 -7.27
C GLN A 38 -21.56 24.78 -6.24
N THR A 39 -20.98 24.39 -5.11
CA THR A 39 -20.24 25.31 -4.24
C THR A 39 -18.82 24.79 -4.15
N GLY A 40 -17.90 25.36 -4.95
CA GLY A 40 -16.44 25.16 -4.84
C GLY A 40 -15.97 23.73 -4.57
N ARG A 41 -16.29 22.77 -5.45
CA ARG A 41 -15.83 21.38 -5.31
C ARG A 41 -14.33 21.30 -5.59
N ARG A 42 -13.52 21.53 -4.56
CA ARG A 42 -12.08 21.26 -4.62
C ARG A 42 -11.85 19.79 -4.99
N LEU A 43 -10.85 19.53 -5.82
CA LEU A 43 -10.54 18.18 -6.29
C LEU A 43 -9.96 17.33 -5.14
N PRO A 44 -10.16 16.00 -5.15
CA PRO A 44 -9.48 15.11 -4.21
C PRO A 44 -7.95 15.20 -4.41
N PRO A 45 -7.14 14.92 -3.37
CA PRO A 45 -5.69 15.03 -3.47
C PRO A 45 -5.14 14.02 -4.48
N SER A 46 -4.33 14.50 -5.43
CA SER A 46 -3.57 13.64 -6.33
C SER A 46 -2.46 12.87 -5.60
N ASP A 47 -2.03 11.77 -6.21
CA ASP A 47 -0.93 10.97 -5.68
C ASP A 47 0.46 11.59 -6.03
N PRO A 48 1.51 11.29 -5.24
CA PRO A 48 2.86 11.79 -5.51
C PRO A 48 3.43 11.43 -6.89
N ALA A 49 3.01 10.31 -7.49
CA ALA A 49 3.51 9.88 -8.79
C ALA A 49 2.89 10.71 -9.92
N PHE A 50 1.66 11.19 -9.75
CA PHE A 50 1.00 12.12 -10.65
C PHE A 50 1.75 13.46 -10.70
N LEU A 51 2.17 14.01 -9.55
CA LEU A 51 2.99 15.23 -9.51
C LEU A 51 4.30 15.06 -10.29
N ALA A 52 4.97 13.91 -10.15
CA ALA A 52 6.18 13.60 -10.89
C ALA A 52 5.93 13.42 -12.40
N ASP A 53 4.80 12.83 -12.79
CA ASP A 53 4.43 12.68 -14.20
C ASP A 53 4.10 14.04 -14.85
N LEU A 54 3.41 14.95 -14.14
CA LEU A 54 3.18 16.33 -14.59
C LEU A 54 4.50 17.10 -14.79
N ALA A 55 5.40 17.04 -13.80
CA ALA A 55 6.72 17.65 -13.91
C ALA A 55 7.50 17.08 -15.11
N ARG A 56 7.44 15.75 -15.32
CA ARG A 56 8.09 15.09 -16.45
C ARG A 56 7.53 15.57 -17.78
N VAL A 57 6.22 15.79 -17.90
CA VAL A 57 5.60 16.34 -19.11
C VAL A 57 6.11 17.76 -19.38
N ALA A 58 6.09 18.64 -18.37
CA ALA A 58 6.58 20.01 -18.52
C ALA A 58 8.08 20.08 -18.87
N LEU A 59 8.91 19.26 -18.23
CA LEU A 59 10.34 19.18 -18.54
C LEU A 59 10.58 18.61 -19.94
N SER A 60 9.77 17.65 -20.39
CA SER A 60 9.89 17.07 -21.74
C SER A 60 9.51 18.06 -22.85
N SER A 61 8.72 19.10 -22.54
CA SER A 61 8.46 20.20 -23.46
C SER A 61 9.54 21.29 -23.42
N GLY A 62 10.64 21.08 -22.70
CA GLY A 62 11.76 22.03 -22.61
C GLY A 62 11.59 23.09 -21.52
N ALA A 63 10.63 22.96 -20.60
CA ALA A 63 10.54 23.88 -19.46
C ALA A 63 11.77 23.74 -18.54
N SER A 64 12.15 24.83 -17.88
CA SER A 64 13.12 24.79 -16.78
C SER A 64 12.53 24.09 -15.55
N LEU A 65 13.38 23.68 -14.59
CA LEU A 65 12.92 23.07 -13.34
C LEU A 65 11.90 23.96 -12.59
N PRO A 66 12.17 25.26 -12.34
CA PRO A 66 11.19 26.11 -11.69
C PRO A 66 9.89 26.29 -12.49
N ALA A 67 9.97 26.45 -13.82
CA ALA A 67 8.79 26.55 -14.68
C ALA A 67 7.95 25.27 -14.68
N ALA A 68 8.59 24.10 -14.59
CA ALA A 68 7.89 22.83 -14.45
C ALA A 68 7.18 22.71 -13.09
N LEU A 69 7.82 23.17 -12.00
CA LEU A 69 7.18 23.21 -10.68
C LEU A 69 5.99 24.18 -10.64
N GLU A 70 6.11 25.33 -11.29
CA GLU A 70 5.01 26.28 -11.43
C GLU A 70 3.84 25.66 -12.21
N ALA A 71 4.11 24.97 -13.32
CA ALA A 71 3.09 24.24 -14.07
C ALA A 71 2.41 23.14 -13.24
N VAL A 72 3.17 22.40 -12.43
CA VAL A 72 2.60 21.42 -11.50
C VAL A 72 1.72 22.11 -10.46
N SER A 73 2.17 23.22 -9.89
CA SER A 73 1.41 23.98 -8.88
C SER A 73 0.09 24.51 -9.44
N PHE A 74 0.08 24.98 -10.68
CA PHE A 74 -1.11 25.42 -11.39
C PHE A 74 -2.07 24.25 -11.64
N ALA A 75 -1.56 23.11 -12.11
CA ALA A 75 -2.38 21.93 -12.41
C ALA A 75 -3.09 21.33 -11.18
N VAL A 76 -2.57 21.56 -9.97
CA VAL A 76 -3.14 21.06 -8.70
C VAL A 76 -3.74 22.16 -7.83
N ALA A 77 -3.90 23.38 -8.34
CA ALA A 77 -4.36 24.54 -7.58
C ALA A 77 -5.77 24.37 -6.99
N GLU A 78 -6.62 23.59 -7.66
CA GLU A 78 -7.99 23.30 -7.22
C GLU A 78 -8.08 22.18 -6.16
N GLU A 79 -6.96 21.56 -5.77
CA GLU A 79 -6.97 20.52 -4.73
C GLU A 79 -7.27 21.09 -3.34
N HIS A 80 -7.82 20.25 -2.46
CA HIS A 80 -8.04 20.59 -1.05
C HIS A 80 -6.74 20.88 -0.29
N ALA A 81 -5.63 20.24 -0.69
CA ALA A 81 -4.37 20.32 0.03
C ALA A 81 -3.41 21.29 -0.68
N HIS A 82 -2.99 22.32 0.04
CA HIS A 82 -1.94 23.24 -0.38
C HIS A 82 -0.60 22.53 -0.32
N LEU A 83 0.10 22.47 -1.47
CA LEU A 83 1.36 21.77 -1.61
C LEU A 83 2.60 22.68 -1.56
N ASP A 84 2.39 23.99 -1.64
CA ASP A 84 3.43 25.04 -1.66
C ASP A 84 4.51 24.89 -2.75
N ILE A 85 4.25 24.05 -3.77
CA ILE A 85 5.15 23.84 -4.92
C ILE A 85 5.38 25.15 -5.70
N GLY A 86 4.37 26.01 -5.80
CA GLY A 86 4.51 27.32 -6.44
C GLY A 86 5.49 28.23 -5.69
N THR A 87 5.42 28.24 -4.35
CA THR A 87 6.37 28.97 -3.49
C THR A 87 7.79 28.43 -3.67
N THR A 88 7.97 27.12 -3.68
CA THR A 88 9.27 26.49 -3.97
C THR A 88 9.81 26.90 -5.34
N ALA A 89 8.97 26.93 -6.38
CA ALA A 89 9.37 27.38 -7.70
C ALA A 89 9.90 28.82 -7.68
N GLN A 90 9.18 29.73 -7.00
CA GLN A 90 9.58 31.14 -6.86
C GLN A 90 10.88 31.29 -6.07
N LEU A 91 11.06 30.55 -4.96
CA LEU A 91 12.29 30.58 -4.18
C LEU A 91 13.51 30.12 -5.00
N LEU A 92 13.36 29.05 -5.79
CA LEU A 92 14.42 28.60 -6.70
C LEU A 92 14.75 29.64 -7.79
N LEU A 93 13.74 30.35 -8.32
CA LEU A 93 13.96 31.45 -9.27
C LEU A 93 14.71 32.63 -8.64
N LEU A 94 14.46 32.89 -7.35
CA LEU A 94 15.17 33.91 -6.57
C LEU A 94 16.58 33.48 -6.15
N GLY A 95 17.01 32.25 -6.50
CA GLY A 95 18.33 31.73 -6.18
C GLY A 95 18.47 31.17 -4.76
N ALA A 96 17.35 30.89 -4.08
CA ALA A 96 17.40 30.24 -2.78
C ALA A 96 18.07 28.86 -2.90
N PRO A 97 18.85 28.43 -1.88
CA PRO A 97 19.44 27.11 -1.87
C PRO A 97 18.34 26.04 -1.85
N TRP A 98 18.65 24.88 -2.43
CA TRP A 98 17.69 23.77 -2.56
C TRP A 98 17.04 23.37 -1.23
N ALA A 99 17.80 23.30 -0.14
CA ALA A 99 17.26 22.92 1.16
C ALA A 99 16.19 23.90 1.68
N GLU A 100 16.41 25.20 1.48
CA GLU A 100 15.52 26.29 1.91
C GLU A 100 14.28 26.38 1.03
N ALA A 101 14.44 26.29 -0.29
CA ALA A 101 13.30 26.36 -1.22
C ALA A 101 12.26 25.26 -0.99
N TRP A 102 12.70 24.11 -0.46
CA TRP A 102 11.85 22.95 -0.15
C TRP A 102 11.55 22.80 1.35
N GLU A 103 11.89 23.79 2.16
CA GLU A 103 11.55 23.80 3.58
C GLU A 103 10.04 23.87 3.77
N GLY A 104 9.49 23.09 4.70
CA GLY A 104 8.05 23.05 4.97
C GLY A 104 7.19 22.42 3.87
N ILE A 105 7.77 21.91 2.78
CA ILE A 105 7.00 21.32 1.68
C ILE A 105 6.09 20.18 2.17
N HIS A 106 4.87 20.15 1.63
CA HIS A 106 3.91 19.11 1.97
C HIS A 106 4.45 17.70 1.62
N PRO A 107 4.26 16.66 2.48
CA PRO A 107 4.91 15.36 2.29
C PRO A 107 4.63 14.65 0.96
N ARG A 108 3.48 14.93 0.34
CA ARG A 108 3.13 14.42 -1.00
C ARG A 108 4.13 14.86 -2.09
N ALA A 109 4.82 15.98 -1.92
CA ALA A 109 5.80 16.48 -2.87
C ALA A 109 7.23 15.99 -2.58
N HIS A 110 7.49 15.20 -1.52
CA HIS A 110 8.83 14.67 -1.24
C HIS A 110 9.38 13.81 -2.38
N LEU A 111 8.55 12.97 -3.00
CA LEU A 111 8.97 12.16 -4.16
C LEU A 111 9.46 13.07 -5.30
N LEU A 112 8.75 14.18 -5.54
CA LEU A 112 9.11 15.17 -6.55
C LEU A 112 10.44 15.86 -6.19
N ARG A 113 10.61 16.29 -4.94
CA ARG A 113 11.86 16.84 -4.41
C ARG A 113 13.03 15.89 -4.61
N GLU A 114 12.93 14.67 -4.10
CA GLU A 114 13.99 13.67 -4.14
C GLU A 114 14.42 13.33 -5.57
N ALA A 115 13.46 13.26 -6.50
CA ALA A 115 13.76 12.97 -7.90
C ALA A 115 14.41 14.15 -8.64
N LEU A 116 14.13 15.40 -8.25
CA LEU A 116 14.66 16.60 -8.90
C LEU A 116 15.98 17.09 -8.30
N GLN A 117 16.27 16.79 -7.03
CA GLN A 117 17.48 17.27 -6.35
C GLN A 117 18.78 16.94 -7.11
N PRO A 118 19.01 15.69 -7.59
CA PRO A 118 20.24 15.38 -8.33
C PRO A 118 20.35 16.14 -9.65
N ALA A 119 19.22 16.49 -10.27
CA ALA A 119 19.19 17.30 -11.48
C ALA A 119 19.58 18.76 -11.20
N TRP A 120 19.14 19.30 -10.06
CA TRP A 120 19.49 20.65 -9.63
C TRP A 120 20.96 20.77 -9.19
N GLU A 121 21.42 19.84 -8.36
CA GLU A 121 22.76 19.91 -7.75
C GLU A 121 23.87 19.42 -8.68
N ASN A 122 23.60 18.40 -9.50
CA ASN A 122 24.63 17.69 -10.27
C ASN A 122 24.34 17.63 -11.78
N GLY A 123 23.27 18.29 -12.27
CA GLY A 123 22.93 18.30 -13.69
C GLY A 123 22.47 16.96 -14.27
N VAL A 124 22.08 16.00 -13.42
CA VAL A 124 21.58 14.69 -13.86
C VAL A 124 20.25 14.85 -14.60
N ALA A 125 20.03 14.07 -15.67
CA ALA A 125 18.78 14.15 -16.44
C ALA A 125 17.53 13.83 -15.59
N PRO A 126 16.61 14.80 -15.35
CA PRO A 126 15.50 14.65 -14.40
C PRO A 126 14.41 13.69 -14.89
N LEU A 127 14.21 13.58 -16.21
CA LEU A 127 13.12 12.79 -16.80
C LEU A 127 13.20 11.31 -16.39
N THR A 128 14.40 10.74 -16.37
CA THR A 128 14.62 9.34 -15.99
C THR A 128 14.36 9.14 -14.50
N LEU A 129 14.84 10.06 -13.64
CA LEU A 129 14.66 9.99 -12.18
C LEU A 129 13.18 10.11 -11.79
N LEU A 130 12.46 11.06 -12.38
CA LEU A 130 11.01 11.20 -12.18
C LEU A 130 10.26 9.95 -12.64
N GLY A 131 10.60 9.43 -13.82
CA GLY A 131 9.96 8.24 -14.38
C GLY A 131 10.25 6.96 -13.58
N THR A 132 11.44 6.80 -13.00
CA THR A 132 11.77 5.67 -12.12
C THR A 132 11.10 5.82 -10.75
N ALA A 133 11.09 7.02 -10.16
CA ALA A 133 10.43 7.30 -8.90
C ALA A 133 8.91 7.06 -8.97
N ALA A 134 8.23 7.61 -9.99
CA ALA A 134 6.80 7.43 -10.21
C ALA A 134 6.43 5.94 -10.42
N ARG A 135 7.20 5.20 -11.23
CA ARG A 135 7.00 3.76 -11.41
C ARG A 135 7.22 2.98 -10.12
N SER A 136 8.23 3.33 -9.35
CA SER A 136 8.54 2.68 -8.07
C SER A 136 7.42 2.89 -7.06
N TYR A 137 6.88 4.11 -6.97
CA TYR A 137 5.72 4.43 -6.13
C TYR A 137 4.49 3.58 -6.49
N ARG A 138 4.11 3.56 -7.78
CA ARG A 138 2.97 2.75 -8.26
C ARG A 138 3.16 1.25 -7.99
N ARG A 139 4.39 0.72 -8.14
CA ARG A 139 4.73 -0.67 -7.82
C ARG A 139 4.61 -0.96 -6.33
N ARG A 140 5.10 -0.08 -5.46
CA ARG A 140 4.96 -0.22 -4.00
C ARG A 140 3.50 -0.23 -3.57
N ARG A 141 2.71 0.73 -4.05
CA ARG A 141 1.26 0.81 -3.80
C ARG A 141 0.53 -0.47 -4.23
N SER A 142 0.88 -1.01 -5.41
CA SER A 142 0.29 -2.27 -5.90
C SER A 142 0.68 -3.47 -5.05
N ARG A 143 1.93 -3.51 -4.55
CA ARG A 143 2.41 -4.58 -3.66
C ARG A 143 1.73 -4.51 -2.29
N GLU A 144 1.54 -3.31 -1.75
CA GLU A 144 0.82 -3.10 -0.47
C GLU A 144 -0.63 -3.58 -0.57
N ALA A 145 -1.33 -3.24 -1.66
CA ALA A 145 -2.68 -3.74 -1.91
C ALA A 145 -2.73 -5.28 -2.03
N ARG A 146 -1.75 -5.90 -2.70
CA ARG A 146 -1.64 -7.37 -2.82
C ARG A 146 -1.33 -8.05 -1.50
N ARG A 147 -0.49 -7.45 -0.66
CA ARG A 147 -0.19 -7.98 0.69
C ARG A 147 -1.44 -8.01 1.57
N ALA A 148 -2.21 -6.92 1.56
CA ALA A 148 -3.50 -6.86 2.26
C ALA A 148 -4.48 -7.94 1.77
N ALA A 149 -4.48 -8.25 0.46
CA ALA A 149 -5.28 -9.34 -0.08
C ALA A 149 -4.74 -10.75 0.26
N ALA A 150 -3.41 -10.92 0.31
CA ALA A 150 -2.77 -12.20 0.62
C ALA A 150 -2.96 -12.63 2.08
N GLU A 151 -3.14 -11.68 3.00
CA GLU A 151 -3.51 -11.96 4.39
C GLU A 151 -4.84 -12.73 4.51
N LEU A 152 -5.76 -12.56 3.54
CA LEU A 152 -7.01 -13.34 3.48
C LEU A 152 -6.76 -14.79 3.03
N GLY A 153 -5.84 -15.00 2.08
CA GLY A 153 -5.50 -16.33 1.56
C GLY A 153 -4.79 -17.22 2.58
N ASN A 154 -3.90 -16.64 3.41
CA ASN A 154 -3.21 -17.38 4.46
C ASN A 154 -4.16 -17.82 5.59
N SER A 155 -5.21 -17.04 5.87
CA SER A 155 -6.28 -17.45 6.79
C SER A 155 -7.19 -18.55 6.27
N LEU A 156 -7.07 -18.98 5.00
CA LEU A 156 -7.90 -20.04 4.42
C LEU A 156 -7.13 -21.35 4.25
N VAL A 157 -5.88 -21.30 3.78
CA VAL A 157 -5.08 -22.52 3.55
C VAL A 157 -4.62 -23.17 4.86
N VAL A 158 -4.28 -22.37 5.89
CA VAL A 158 -3.89 -22.87 7.20
C VAL A 158 -5.02 -23.66 7.90
N PRO A 159 -6.26 -23.16 8.03
CA PRO A 159 -7.34 -23.95 8.64
C PRO A 159 -7.75 -25.16 7.80
N LEU A 160 -7.67 -25.10 6.46
CA LEU A 160 -7.91 -26.27 5.61
C LEU A 160 -6.87 -27.36 5.86
N GLY A 161 -5.57 -27.02 5.94
CA GLY A 161 -4.52 -27.97 6.29
C GLY A 161 -4.70 -28.61 7.67
N VAL A 162 -5.08 -27.81 8.68
CA VAL A 162 -5.33 -28.28 10.05
C VAL A 162 -6.62 -29.10 10.17
N CYS A 163 -7.63 -28.84 9.33
CA CYS A 163 -8.89 -29.61 9.32
C CYS A 163 -8.76 -30.96 8.59
N PHE A 164 -7.92 -31.05 7.57
CA PHE A 164 -7.68 -32.32 6.86
C PHE A 164 -6.76 -33.29 7.61
N LEU A 165 -5.84 -32.79 8.44
CA LEU A 165 -4.92 -33.61 9.22
C LEU A 165 -5.63 -34.64 10.13
N PRO A 166 -6.63 -34.28 10.97
CA PRO A 166 -7.32 -35.24 11.83
C PRO A 166 -8.16 -36.24 11.04
N ALA A 167 -8.77 -35.81 9.92
CA ALA A 167 -9.54 -36.71 9.06
C ALA A 167 -8.64 -37.77 8.39
N PHE A 168 -7.46 -37.37 7.91
CA PHE A 168 -6.48 -38.30 7.33
C PHE A 168 -5.95 -39.31 8.37
N ILE A 169 -5.72 -38.88 9.61
CA ILE A 169 -5.28 -39.76 10.69
C ILE A 169 -6.35 -40.82 10.99
N LEU A 170 -7.61 -40.40 11.13
CA LEU A 170 -8.73 -41.29 11.44
C LEU A 170 -9.04 -42.27 10.30
N VAL A 171 -8.99 -41.80 9.04
CA VAL A 171 -9.41 -42.59 7.88
C VAL A 171 -8.25 -43.41 7.29
N GLY A 172 -7.01 -42.90 7.31
CA GLY A 172 -5.87 -43.52 6.63
C GLY A 172 -4.92 -44.27 7.57
N ILE A 173 -4.42 -43.59 8.61
CA ILE A 173 -3.30 -44.12 9.42
C ILE A 173 -3.79 -45.16 10.43
N VAL A 174 -4.89 -44.88 11.15
CA VAL A 174 -5.42 -45.79 12.17
C VAL A 174 -5.78 -47.17 11.59
N PRO A 175 -6.51 -47.28 10.46
CA PRO A 175 -6.84 -48.59 9.89
C PRO A 175 -5.61 -49.31 9.33
N ALA A 176 -4.66 -48.60 8.71
CA ALA A 176 -3.45 -49.19 8.15
C ALA A 176 -2.56 -49.82 9.24
N VAL A 177 -2.37 -49.14 10.36
CA VAL A 177 -1.60 -49.67 11.50
C VAL A 177 -2.33 -50.83 12.18
N ALA A 178 -3.65 -50.75 12.31
CA ALA A 178 -4.46 -51.85 12.87
C ALA A 178 -4.39 -53.11 11.99
N GLY A 179 -4.43 -52.95 10.66
CA GLY A 179 -4.28 -54.06 9.70
C GLY A 179 -2.89 -54.69 9.74
N ALA A 180 -1.83 -53.87 9.79
CA ALA A 180 -0.46 -54.38 9.89
C ALA A 180 -0.20 -55.10 11.22
N ALA A 181 -0.73 -54.58 12.33
CA ALA A 181 -0.61 -55.23 13.63
C ALA A 181 -1.36 -56.57 13.66
N THR A 182 -2.60 -56.63 13.17
CA THR A 182 -3.39 -57.86 13.16
C THR A 182 -2.81 -58.94 12.23
N GLY A 183 -2.18 -58.55 11.11
CA GLY A 183 -1.49 -59.47 10.21
C GLY A 183 -0.16 -60.02 10.72
N LEU A 184 0.44 -59.40 11.75
CA LEU A 184 1.69 -59.86 12.39
C LEU A 184 1.44 -60.82 13.58
N PHE A 185 0.21 -60.91 14.07
CA PHE A 185 -0.18 -61.77 15.21
C PHE A 185 -0.93 -63.05 14.78
N HIS A 186 -0.83 -63.42 13.49
CA HIS A 186 -1.32 -64.68 12.93
C HIS A 186 -0.20 -65.40 12.18
#